data_AF-A0A924B6P9-F1
#
_entry.id   AF-A0A924B6P9-F1
#
_cell.length_a   1.000
_cell.length_b   1.000
_cell.length_c   1.000
_cell.angle_alpha   90.00
_cell.angle_beta   90.00
_cell.angle_gamma   90.00
#
_symmetry.space_group_name_H-M   'P 1'
#
loop_
_entity.id
_entity.type
_entity.pdbx_description
1 polymer ?
#
loop_
_entity_poly.entity_id
_entity_poly.type
_entity_poly.pdbx_seq_one_letter_code
_entity_poly.pdbx_strand_id
1 'polypeptide(L)'
;MEKRYIRLIPRLDIKGPNLVKGIQLEGLRVLGQPDIFAKEYYEAGACELFYMDVVASLFERNSLTSMVSNIARDIFAPITVGGGLRNLDDIKKVLDSGADKVALNTAAIRNPKLISEAANKFGSSTIVVCIEAIKQPDGRYLAFVDNGREHTGVEVFEWTKKVADLGAGEIVITSVDREGSGAGFDIELINQVSNLVSVPVVAHGGAGSVDDIIRVIRETKVNGIAVASIFHYYLLDKINTFGTSKDEGNTRFLSEKRTFSKIKPISFASLLEELKKHNVVCRSI
;
A
#
# COMPACT_ATOMS: atom_id res chain seq x y z
N MET A 1 -15.79 -14.51 -19.71
CA MET A 1 -15.01 -14.09 -18.53
C MET A 1 -15.91 -13.28 -17.63
N GLU A 2 -16.02 -13.66 -16.37
CA GLU A 2 -16.77 -12.89 -15.36
C GLU A 2 -16.16 -11.49 -15.22
N LYS A 3 -16.99 -10.46 -15.18
CA LYS A 3 -16.56 -9.06 -15.18
C LYS A 3 -16.00 -8.71 -13.80
N ARG A 4 -14.67 -8.78 -13.65
CA ARG A 4 -13.95 -8.44 -12.42
C ARG A 4 -13.72 -6.93 -12.34
N TYR A 5 -14.17 -6.30 -11.25
CA TYR A 5 -13.89 -4.89 -10.97
C TYR A 5 -12.60 -4.78 -10.17
N ILE A 6 -11.60 -4.10 -10.74
CA ILE A 6 -10.30 -3.89 -10.10
C ILE A 6 -10.31 -2.59 -9.28
N ARG A 7 -9.81 -2.63 -8.04
CA ARG A 7 -9.54 -1.41 -7.27
C ARG A 7 -8.15 -0.88 -7.59
N LEU A 8 -8.04 0.38 -7.97
CA LEU A 8 -6.76 1.08 -7.99
C LEU A 8 -6.65 1.91 -6.72
N ILE A 9 -5.60 1.65 -5.95
CA ILE A 9 -5.47 2.15 -4.58
C ILE A 9 -4.19 3.00 -4.51
N PRO A 10 -4.29 4.33 -4.47
CA PRO A 10 -3.14 5.17 -4.15
C PRO A 10 -2.62 4.83 -2.75
N ARG A 11 -1.35 4.44 -2.67
CA ARG A 11 -0.69 4.16 -1.40
C ARG A 11 0.20 5.32 -1.01
N LEU A 12 -0.07 5.90 0.15
CA LEU A 12 0.64 7.01 0.76
C LEU A 12 1.49 6.48 1.93
N ASP A 13 2.80 6.34 1.70
CA ASP A 13 3.75 5.98 2.75
C ASP A 13 4.17 7.26 3.50
N ILE A 14 4.01 7.28 4.83
CA ILE A 14 4.10 8.47 5.67
C ILE A 14 5.25 8.34 6.66
N LYS A 15 6.05 9.39 6.79
CA LYS A 15 7.05 9.54 7.86
C LYS A 15 6.90 10.91 8.50
N GLY A 16 6.49 10.93 9.77
CA GLY A 16 6.15 12.17 10.46
C GLY A 16 5.00 12.88 9.74
N PRO A 17 5.12 14.18 9.40
CA PRO A 17 4.08 14.91 8.67
C PRO A 17 4.13 14.70 7.15
N ASN A 18 5.11 13.98 6.63
CA ASN A 18 5.47 14.02 5.21
C ASN A 18 5.14 12.70 4.48
N LEU A 19 4.63 12.84 3.25
CA LEU A 19 4.58 11.76 2.27
C LEU A 19 6.00 11.45 1.82
N VAL A 20 6.38 10.18 1.84
CA VAL A 20 7.71 9.72 1.48
C VAL A 20 7.69 8.63 0.42
N LYS A 21 8.81 8.49 -0.29
CA LYS A 21 9.05 7.35 -1.18
C LYS A 21 10.47 6.85 -1.09
N GLY A 22 10.62 5.53 -1.01
CA GLY A 22 11.88 4.81 -1.05
C GLY A 22 12.01 3.89 -2.28
N ILE A 23 13.11 3.14 -2.31
CA ILE A 23 13.35 2.01 -3.21
C ILE A 23 13.52 0.79 -2.31
N GLN A 24 12.82 -0.31 -2.60
CA GLN A 24 12.82 -1.51 -1.76
C GLN A 24 12.46 -1.19 -0.29
N LEU A 25 11.53 -0.25 -0.08
CA LEU A 25 11.15 0.28 1.23
C LEU A 25 12.26 1.02 2.01
N GLU A 26 13.42 1.25 1.41
CA GLU A 26 14.55 1.96 2.00
C GLU A 26 14.86 3.31 1.32
N GLY A 27 15.72 4.12 1.93
CA GLY A 27 16.19 5.37 1.33
C GLY A 27 15.08 6.40 1.12
N LEU A 28 14.23 6.59 2.15
CA LEU A 28 13.04 7.44 2.12
C LEU A 28 13.37 8.90 1.77
N ARG A 29 12.62 9.46 0.82
CA ARG A 29 12.69 10.85 0.36
C ARG A 29 11.35 11.51 0.53
N VAL A 30 11.35 12.77 0.95
CA VAL A 30 10.12 13.55 1.13
C VAL A 30 9.60 13.99 -0.23
N LEU A 31 8.30 13.74 -0.47
CA LEU A 31 7.59 14.13 -1.67
C LEU A 31 6.68 15.35 -1.41
N GLY A 32 6.04 15.45 -0.25
CA GLY A 32 5.15 16.56 0.05
C GLY A 32 4.20 16.27 1.21
N GLN A 33 3.12 17.05 1.30
CA GLN A 33 2.07 16.85 2.30
C GLN A 33 1.10 15.76 1.83
N PRO A 34 0.84 14.70 2.63
CA PRO A 34 -0.04 13.60 2.25
C PRO A 34 -1.45 14.03 1.87
N ASP A 35 -2.01 15.00 2.60
CA ASP A 35 -3.39 15.46 2.43
C ASP A 35 -3.64 16.06 1.03
N ILE A 36 -2.65 16.76 0.46
CA ILE A 36 -2.73 17.31 -0.90
C ILE A 36 -2.85 16.16 -1.90
N PHE A 37 -1.97 15.16 -1.81
CA PHE A 37 -1.99 14.02 -2.73
C PHE A 37 -3.28 13.21 -2.59
N ALA A 38 -3.75 13.01 -1.35
CA ALA A 38 -4.97 12.27 -1.07
C ALA A 38 -6.21 12.95 -1.68
N LYS A 39 -6.34 14.28 -1.54
CA LYS A 39 -7.44 15.05 -2.15
C LYS A 39 -7.42 14.95 -3.67
N GLU A 40 -6.26 15.15 -4.29
CA GLU A 40 -6.09 15.01 -5.74
C GLU A 40 -6.49 13.61 -6.24
N TYR A 41 -6.12 12.55 -5.51
CA TYR A 41 -6.51 11.20 -5.87
C TYR A 41 -8.00 10.93 -5.70
N TYR A 42 -8.59 11.42 -4.62
CA TYR A 42 -10.02 11.30 -4.37
C TYR A 42 -10.83 12.02 -5.45
N GLU A 43 -10.49 13.27 -5.77
CA GLU A 43 -11.13 14.06 -6.84
C GLU A 43 -10.95 13.42 -8.22
N ALA A 44 -9.82 12.74 -8.46
CA ALA A 44 -9.57 11.96 -9.68
C ALA A 44 -10.32 10.60 -9.73
N GLY A 45 -11.09 10.25 -8.70
CA GLY A 45 -11.96 9.07 -8.68
C GLY A 45 -11.40 7.84 -7.97
N ALA A 46 -10.38 7.98 -7.10
CA ALA A 46 -9.82 6.87 -6.34
C ALA A 46 -10.85 6.28 -5.35
N CYS A 47 -11.24 5.02 -5.56
CA CYS A 47 -12.27 4.37 -4.75
C CYS A 47 -11.81 3.87 -3.38
N GLU A 48 -10.53 4.03 -3.04
CA GLU A 48 -9.93 3.63 -1.77
C GLU A 48 -8.56 4.31 -1.65
N LEU A 49 -8.17 4.74 -0.44
CA LEU A 49 -6.82 5.24 -0.13
C LEU A 49 -6.13 4.34 0.90
N PHE A 50 -4.81 4.19 0.77
CA PHE A 50 -4.01 3.41 1.71
C PHE A 50 -2.93 4.27 2.35
N TYR A 51 -2.98 4.46 3.66
CA TYR A 51 -1.97 5.18 4.45
C TYR A 51 -1.10 4.19 5.23
N MET A 52 0.21 4.35 5.18
CA MET A 52 1.15 3.50 5.92
C MET A 52 2.16 4.36 6.70
N ASP A 53 2.18 4.26 8.03
CA ASP A 53 3.27 4.84 8.84
C ASP A 53 4.50 3.94 8.75
N VAL A 54 5.49 4.36 7.95
CA VAL A 54 6.68 3.55 7.67
C VAL A 54 7.74 3.63 8.77
N VAL A 55 7.53 4.43 9.82
CA VAL A 55 8.48 4.54 10.95
C VAL A 55 7.88 4.14 12.30
N ALA A 56 6.62 3.74 12.34
CA ALA A 56 5.93 3.41 13.59
C ALA A 56 6.54 2.24 14.37
N SER A 57 7.29 1.35 13.72
CA SER A 57 8.04 0.29 14.42
C SER A 57 9.23 0.84 15.20
N LEU A 58 9.85 1.93 14.72
CA LEU A 58 11.02 2.56 15.35
C LEU A 58 10.65 3.48 16.52
N PHE A 59 9.53 4.20 16.41
CA PHE A 59 9.11 5.19 17.41
C PHE A 59 8.01 4.69 18.36
N GLU A 60 7.61 3.43 18.24
CA GLU A 60 6.59 2.77 19.05
C GLU A 60 5.23 3.49 19.16
N ARG A 61 4.93 4.39 18.21
CA ARG A 61 3.68 5.16 18.18
C ARG A 61 3.15 5.25 16.77
N ASN A 62 1.83 5.17 16.62
CA ASN A 62 1.15 5.50 15.38
C ASN A 62 0.85 7.00 15.39
N SER A 63 1.46 7.73 14.46
CA SER A 63 1.33 9.19 14.34
C SER A 63 0.17 9.64 13.45
N LEU A 64 -0.56 8.69 12.84
CA LEU A 64 -1.50 8.97 11.76
C LEU A 64 -2.91 9.33 12.23
N THR A 65 -3.29 9.04 13.48
CA THR A 65 -4.68 9.24 13.94
C THR A 65 -5.21 10.67 13.72
N SER A 66 -4.39 11.71 13.93
CA SER A 66 -4.79 13.09 13.67
C SER A 66 -4.93 13.40 12.18
N MET A 67 -4.01 12.89 11.35
CA MET A 67 -4.04 13.02 9.89
C MET A 67 -5.27 12.33 9.30
N VAL A 68 -5.54 11.10 9.75
CA VAL A 68 -6.72 10.31 9.36
C VAL A 68 -8.01 11.03 9.76
N SER A 69 -8.08 11.55 11.00
CA SER A 69 -9.26 12.30 11.45
C SER A 69 -9.52 13.58 10.65
N ASN A 70 -8.47 14.24 10.16
CA ASN A 70 -8.64 15.41 9.31
C ASN A 70 -9.09 15.02 7.90
N ILE A 71 -8.45 14.03 7.28
CA ILE A 71 -8.76 13.65 5.90
C ILE A 71 -10.14 12.98 5.77
N ALA A 72 -10.56 12.22 6.78
CA ALA A 72 -11.87 11.57 6.82
C ALA A 72 -13.07 12.55 6.86
N ARG A 73 -12.82 13.86 7.09
CA ARG A 73 -13.87 14.89 6.96
C ARG A 73 -14.15 15.28 5.51
N ASP A 74 -13.15 15.17 4.65
CA ASP A 74 -13.19 15.65 3.27
C ASP A 74 -13.27 14.49 2.26
N ILE A 75 -12.76 13.31 2.62
CA ILE A 75 -12.67 12.13 1.76
C ILE A 75 -13.61 11.04 2.27
N PHE A 76 -14.59 10.68 1.43
CA PHE A 76 -15.59 9.64 1.73
C PHE A 76 -15.27 8.28 1.10
N ALA A 77 -14.14 8.16 0.40
CA ALA A 77 -13.64 6.87 -0.07
C ALA A 77 -13.06 6.08 1.12
N PRO A 78 -13.19 4.73 1.14
CA PRO A 78 -12.60 3.89 2.16
C PRO A 78 -11.11 4.18 2.40
N ILE A 79 -10.72 4.33 3.68
CA ILE A 79 -9.35 4.59 4.10
C ILE A 79 -8.80 3.36 4.84
N THR A 80 -7.74 2.77 4.29
CA THR A 80 -6.94 1.73 4.96
C THR A 80 -5.74 2.37 5.64
N VAL A 81 -5.53 2.10 6.93
CA VAL A 81 -4.40 2.65 7.71
C VAL A 81 -3.53 1.55 8.30
N GLY A 82 -2.24 1.60 8.06
CA GLY A 82 -1.23 0.67 8.59
C GLY A 82 -0.11 1.37 9.35
N GLY A 83 0.69 0.54 10.05
CA GLY A 83 1.89 0.97 10.76
C GLY A 83 1.68 1.06 12.28
N GLY A 84 2.48 0.32 13.04
CA GLY A 84 2.54 0.44 14.50
C GLY A 84 1.33 -0.08 15.29
N LEU A 85 0.44 -0.87 14.68
CA LEU A 85 -0.72 -1.46 15.34
C LEU A 85 -0.32 -2.77 16.02
N ARG A 86 -0.27 -2.79 17.36
CA ARG A 86 0.28 -3.92 18.14
C ARG A 86 -0.77 -4.72 18.88
N ASN A 87 -1.92 -4.12 19.15
CA ASN A 87 -2.99 -4.70 19.94
C ASN A 87 -4.36 -4.16 19.49
N LEU A 88 -5.43 -4.67 20.09
CA LEU A 88 -6.81 -4.29 19.75
C LEU A 88 -7.14 -2.83 20.08
N ASP A 89 -6.47 -2.21 21.05
CA ASP A 89 -6.72 -0.81 21.40
C ASP A 89 -6.09 0.14 20.38
N ASP A 90 -4.92 -0.19 19.84
CA ASP A 90 -4.32 0.55 18.73
C ASP A 90 -5.22 0.49 17.50
N ILE A 91 -5.72 -0.71 17.17
CA ILE A 91 -6.68 -0.91 16.06
C ILE A 91 -7.93 -0.07 16.31
N LYS A 92 -8.52 -0.14 17.51
CA LYS A 92 -9.71 0.63 17.86
C LYS A 92 -9.49 2.14 17.68
N LYS A 93 -8.36 2.68 18.18
CA LYS A 93 -8.04 4.11 18.06
C LYS A 93 -7.97 4.58 16.61
N VAL A 94 -7.40 3.76 15.73
CA VAL A 94 -7.30 4.09 14.30
C VAL A 94 -8.66 4.04 13.62
N LEU A 95 -9.47 3.01 13.89
CA LEU A 95 -10.84 2.93 13.37
C LEU A 95 -11.70 4.10 13.87
N ASP A 96 -11.64 4.42 15.18
CA ASP A 96 -12.35 5.55 15.79
C ASP A 96 -11.91 6.91 15.20
N SER A 97 -10.70 6.99 14.63
CA SER A 97 -10.21 8.20 13.97
C SER A 97 -10.77 8.42 12.56
N GLY A 98 -11.55 7.49 12.02
CA GLY A 98 -12.18 7.60 10.69
C GLY A 98 -11.59 6.66 9.64
N ALA A 99 -10.74 5.70 10.02
CA ALA A 99 -10.31 4.64 9.10
C ALA A 99 -11.38 3.55 8.97
N ASP A 100 -11.62 3.07 7.76
CA ASP A 100 -12.52 1.93 7.50
C ASP A 100 -11.83 0.59 7.70
N LYS A 101 -10.52 0.55 7.45
CA LYS A 101 -9.70 -0.66 7.52
C LYS A 101 -8.37 -0.40 8.20
N VAL A 102 -7.85 -1.42 8.87
CA VAL A 102 -6.49 -1.43 9.44
C VAL A 102 -5.61 -2.47 8.77
N ALA A 103 -4.34 -2.14 8.59
CA ALA A 103 -3.35 -3.03 7.99
C ALA A 103 -2.29 -3.50 9.00
N LEU A 104 -2.18 -4.81 9.18
CA LEU A 104 -1.25 -5.47 10.10
C LEU A 104 -0.12 -6.17 9.34
N ASN A 105 1.12 -6.06 9.82
CA ASN A 105 2.25 -6.88 9.36
C ASN A 105 3.07 -7.39 10.56
N THR A 106 3.97 -6.58 11.11
CA THR A 106 4.90 -6.96 12.18
C THR A 106 4.21 -7.62 13.38
N ALA A 107 3.13 -7.01 13.90
CA ALA A 107 2.40 -7.54 15.05
C ALA A 107 1.66 -8.85 14.72
N ALA A 108 1.15 -9.00 13.50
CA ALA A 108 0.47 -10.21 13.06
C ALA A 108 1.44 -11.38 12.92
N ILE A 109 2.65 -11.15 12.40
CA ILE A 109 3.68 -12.21 12.34
C ILE A 109 4.13 -12.61 13.76
N ARG A 110 4.40 -11.63 14.64
CA ARG A 110 4.85 -11.87 16.01
C ARG A 110 3.78 -12.53 16.89
N ASN A 111 2.50 -12.17 16.70
CA ASN A 111 1.37 -12.78 17.39
C ASN A 111 0.19 -13.01 16.41
N PRO A 112 0.14 -14.17 15.72
CA PRO A 112 -0.91 -14.45 14.74
C PRO A 112 -2.34 -14.40 15.29
N LYS A 113 -2.53 -14.68 16.59
CA LYS A 113 -3.87 -14.63 17.23
C LYS A 113 -4.51 -13.25 17.17
N LEU A 114 -3.71 -12.19 17.07
CA LEU A 114 -4.20 -10.82 16.93
C LEU A 114 -5.13 -10.67 15.72
N ILE A 115 -4.88 -11.39 14.62
CA ILE A 115 -5.75 -11.37 13.43
C ILE A 115 -7.15 -11.84 13.79
N SER A 116 -7.27 -13.00 14.45
CA SER A 116 -8.56 -13.58 14.82
C SER A 116 -9.26 -12.77 15.89
N GLU A 117 -8.53 -12.27 16.89
CA GLU A 117 -9.08 -11.38 17.91
C GLU A 117 -9.64 -10.08 17.30
N ALA A 118 -8.91 -9.47 16.36
CA ALA A 118 -9.33 -8.27 15.68
C ALA A 118 -10.51 -8.53 14.73
N ALA A 119 -10.46 -9.61 13.95
CA ALA A 119 -11.55 -9.99 13.04
C ALA A 119 -12.84 -10.28 13.81
N ASN A 120 -12.76 -10.95 14.97
CA ASN A 120 -13.94 -11.21 15.82
C ASN A 120 -14.51 -9.93 16.44
N LYS A 121 -13.67 -8.95 16.76
CA LYS A 121 -14.10 -7.71 17.43
C LYS A 121 -14.60 -6.63 16.46
N PHE A 122 -13.96 -6.48 15.31
CA PHE A 122 -14.20 -5.39 14.36
C PHE A 122 -14.78 -5.87 13.01
N GLY A 123 -14.77 -7.18 12.75
CA GLY A 123 -15.19 -7.80 11.50
C GLY A 123 -14.02 -8.05 10.56
N SER A 124 -14.02 -9.19 9.85
CA SER A 124 -12.93 -9.54 8.93
C SER A 124 -12.67 -8.47 7.87
N SER A 125 -13.72 -7.83 7.33
CA SER A 125 -13.60 -6.79 6.30
C SER A 125 -12.80 -5.56 6.72
N THR A 126 -12.63 -5.32 8.03
CA THR A 126 -11.82 -4.20 8.54
C THR A 126 -10.35 -4.59 8.71
N ILE A 127 -9.99 -5.87 8.60
CA ILE A 127 -8.65 -6.39 8.89
C ILE A 127 -7.94 -6.77 7.60
N VAL A 128 -6.96 -5.94 7.24
CA VAL A 128 -6.03 -6.17 6.13
C VAL A 128 -4.73 -6.72 6.71
N VAL A 129 -4.14 -7.74 6.08
CA VAL A 129 -2.79 -8.21 6.42
C VAL A 129 -1.83 -7.89 5.28
N CYS A 130 -0.81 -7.10 5.58
CA CYS A 130 0.29 -6.83 4.67
C CYS A 130 1.34 -7.94 4.80
N ILE A 131 1.76 -8.51 3.67
CA ILE A 131 2.87 -9.45 3.59
C ILE A 131 3.96 -8.81 2.74
N GLU A 132 5.10 -8.49 3.36
CA GLU A 132 6.30 -8.00 2.69
C GLU A 132 7.17 -9.20 2.35
N ALA A 133 7.36 -9.49 1.07
CA ALA A 133 8.05 -10.68 0.59
C ALA A 133 9.37 -10.33 -0.10
N ILE A 134 10.42 -11.09 0.23
CA ILE A 134 11.72 -11.06 -0.47
C ILE A 134 12.01 -12.47 -1.00
N LYS A 135 12.38 -12.56 -2.28
CA LYS A 135 12.76 -13.81 -2.92
C LYS A 135 14.15 -14.24 -2.45
N GLN A 136 14.25 -15.47 -1.99
CA GLN A 136 15.50 -16.07 -1.54
C GLN A 136 16.26 -16.72 -2.71
N PRO A 137 17.58 -16.94 -2.58
CA PRO A 137 18.38 -17.59 -3.62
C PRO A 137 17.90 -19.00 -4.00
N ASP A 138 17.25 -19.70 -3.06
CA ASP A 138 16.67 -21.04 -3.28
C ASP A 138 15.29 -20.99 -3.97
N GLY A 139 14.80 -19.80 -4.31
CA GLY A 139 13.53 -19.57 -4.99
C GLY A 139 12.32 -19.41 -4.07
N ARG A 140 12.45 -19.65 -2.76
CA ARG A 140 11.36 -19.42 -1.80
C ARG A 140 11.12 -17.94 -1.58
N TYR A 141 9.92 -17.58 -1.12
CA TYR A 141 9.63 -16.23 -0.63
C TYR A 141 9.49 -16.27 0.88
N LEU A 142 10.23 -15.39 1.56
CA LEU A 142 10.13 -15.24 3.01
C LEU A 142 9.49 -13.91 3.34
N ALA A 143 8.68 -13.90 4.41
CA ALA A 143 8.01 -12.73 4.92
C ALA A 143 8.97 -11.89 5.78
N PHE A 144 8.91 -10.59 5.63
CA PHE A 144 9.74 -9.63 6.36
C PHE A 144 8.86 -8.67 7.16
N VAL A 145 9.47 -8.10 8.19
CA VAL A 145 8.86 -7.07 9.03
C VAL A 145 9.75 -5.83 9.07
N ASP A 146 9.23 -4.78 9.70
CA ASP A 146 9.93 -3.50 9.85
C ASP A 146 10.32 -2.83 8.53
N ASN A 147 9.41 -2.92 7.54
CA ASN A 147 9.56 -2.43 6.16
C ASN A 147 10.67 -3.16 5.40
N GLY A 148 10.60 -4.49 5.36
CA GLY A 148 11.54 -5.32 4.62
C GLY A 148 12.91 -5.53 5.28
N ARG A 149 13.13 -5.03 6.50
CA ARG A 149 14.47 -5.01 7.14
C ARG A 149 14.75 -6.21 8.04
N GLU A 150 13.74 -6.71 8.74
CA GLU A 150 13.92 -7.83 9.67
C GLU A 150 13.39 -9.13 9.05
N HIS A 151 14.27 -10.12 8.98
CA HIS A 151 13.97 -11.45 8.49
C HIS A 151 13.21 -12.27 9.55
N THR A 152 12.07 -12.86 9.18
CA THR A 152 11.23 -13.61 10.11
C THR A 152 11.40 -15.12 10.04
N GLY A 153 11.95 -15.64 8.94
CA GLY A 153 12.01 -17.07 8.63
C GLY A 153 10.66 -17.69 8.25
N VAL A 154 9.59 -16.89 8.18
CA VAL A 154 8.25 -17.34 7.83
C VAL A 154 8.12 -17.42 6.30
N GLU A 155 7.70 -18.57 5.78
CA GLU A 155 7.44 -18.77 4.35
C GLU A 155 6.12 -18.10 3.93
N VAL A 156 6.14 -17.37 2.81
CA VAL A 156 5.04 -16.47 2.42
C VAL A 156 3.76 -17.22 2.08
N PHE A 157 3.82 -18.36 1.39
CA PHE A 157 2.64 -19.09 0.96
C PHE A 157 1.95 -19.81 2.12
N GLU A 158 2.72 -20.39 3.03
CA GLU A 158 2.20 -20.95 4.28
C GLU A 158 1.55 -19.85 5.14
N TRP A 159 2.22 -18.71 5.26
CA TRP A 159 1.68 -17.55 5.98
C TRP A 159 0.40 -17.02 5.36
N THR A 160 0.35 -16.92 4.02
CA THR A 160 -0.82 -16.47 3.26
C THR A 160 -2.06 -17.29 3.58
N LYS A 161 -1.95 -18.62 3.64
CA LYS A 161 -3.07 -19.49 4.04
C LYS A 161 -3.49 -19.23 5.48
N LYS A 162 -2.50 -19.21 6.38
CA LYS A 162 -2.72 -19.02 7.81
C LYS A 162 -3.41 -17.68 8.12
N VAL A 163 -3.04 -16.58 7.46
CA VAL A 163 -3.67 -15.27 7.70
C VAL A 163 -5.13 -15.26 7.25
N ALA A 164 -5.46 -15.93 6.15
CA ALA A 164 -6.83 -16.08 5.70
C ALA A 164 -7.64 -16.96 6.65
N ASP A 165 -7.09 -18.10 7.10
CA ASP A 165 -7.72 -18.99 8.08
C ASP A 165 -7.96 -18.30 9.44
N LEU A 166 -7.08 -17.37 9.81
CA LEU A 166 -7.22 -16.56 11.04
C LEU A 166 -8.26 -15.44 10.90
N GLY A 167 -8.85 -15.24 9.73
CA GLY A 167 -9.99 -14.34 9.53
C GLY A 167 -9.64 -12.96 8.97
N ALA A 168 -8.46 -12.77 8.36
CA ALA A 168 -8.17 -11.55 7.61
C ALA A 168 -9.17 -11.38 6.45
N GLY A 169 -9.68 -10.17 6.24
CA GLY A 169 -10.62 -9.89 5.14
C GLY A 169 -9.95 -9.53 3.83
N GLU A 170 -8.66 -9.20 3.84
CA GLU A 170 -7.90 -8.82 2.65
C GLU A 170 -6.39 -8.99 2.90
N ILE A 171 -5.65 -9.34 1.85
CA ILE A 171 -4.19 -9.45 1.87
C ILE A 171 -3.59 -8.43 0.91
N VAL A 172 -2.62 -7.66 1.36
CA VAL A 172 -1.77 -6.82 0.51
C VAL A 172 -0.41 -7.48 0.40
N ILE A 173 -0.09 -8.03 -0.78
CA ILE A 173 1.20 -8.67 -1.04
C ILE A 173 2.16 -7.65 -1.66
N THR A 174 3.28 -7.39 -0.99
CA THR A 174 4.33 -6.49 -1.46
C THR A 174 5.56 -7.29 -1.84
N SER A 175 5.98 -7.24 -3.11
CA SER A 175 7.32 -7.67 -3.49
C SER A 175 8.31 -6.56 -3.12
N VAL A 176 9.08 -6.75 -2.06
CA VAL A 176 10.07 -5.76 -1.61
C VAL A 176 11.15 -5.58 -2.68
N ASP A 177 11.57 -6.67 -3.33
CA ASP A 177 12.55 -6.65 -4.43
C ASP A 177 12.16 -5.71 -5.58
N ARG A 178 10.86 -5.61 -5.86
CA ARG A 178 10.29 -4.78 -6.94
C ARG A 178 9.88 -3.38 -6.47
N GLU A 179 9.70 -3.17 -5.19
CA GLU A 179 9.18 -1.92 -4.62
C GLU A 179 10.05 -0.72 -5.04
N GLY A 180 9.43 0.34 -5.57
CA GLY A 180 10.12 1.54 -6.04
C GLY A 180 11.04 1.37 -7.27
N SER A 181 11.23 0.15 -7.79
CA SER A 181 12.18 -0.13 -8.88
C SER A 181 11.71 0.33 -10.28
N GLY A 182 10.38 0.39 -10.49
CA GLY A 182 9.78 0.62 -11.80
C GLY A 182 10.02 -0.53 -12.79
N ALA A 183 10.39 -1.72 -12.33
CA ALA A 183 10.73 -2.87 -13.17
C ALA A 183 9.57 -3.86 -13.39
N GLY A 184 8.34 -3.43 -13.12
CA GLY A 184 7.15 -4.27 -13.16
C GLY A 184 6.91 -5.05 -11.86
N PHE A 185 5.69 -5.55 -11.70
CA PHE A 185 5.28 -6.38 -10.56
C PHE A 185 5.92 -7.77 -10.58
N ASP A 186 6.03 -8.39 -9.40
CA ASP A 186 6.37 -9.80 -9.27
C ASP A 186 5.14 -10.68 -9.55
N ILE A 187 4.94 -11.01 -10.82
CA ILE A 187 3.77 -11.79 -11.28
C ILE A 187 3.76 -13.19 -10.66
N GLU A 188 4.91 -13.82 -10.49
CA GLU A 188 5.00 -15.18 -9.93
C GLU A 188 4.49 -15.20 -8.49
N LEU A 189 5.02 -14.30 -7.65
CA LEU A 189 4.58 -14.15 -6.26
C LEU A 189 3.08 -13.87 -6.16
N ILE A 190 2.61 -12.88 -6.92
CA ILE A 190 1.22 -12.43 -6.87
C ILE A 190 0.26 -13.52 -7.35
N ASN A 191 0.62 -14.23 -8.42
CA ASN A 191 -0.22 -15.30 -8.95
C ASN A 191 -0.30 -16.47 -7.95
N GLN A 192 0.81 -16.86 -7.32
CA GLN A 192 0.78 -17.88 -6.29
C GLN A 192 -0.12 -17.45 -5.12
N VAL A 193 0.10 -16.28 -4.52
CA VAL A 193 -0.71 -15.78 -3.40
C VAL A 193 -2.20 -15.71 -3.75
N SER A 194 -2.56 -15.10 -4.88
CA SER A 194 -3.97 -14.92 -5.29
C SER A 194 -4.69 -16.21 -5.69
N ASN A 195 -3.98 -17.33 -5.90
CA ASN A 195 -4.59 -18.64 -6.10
C ASN A 195 -4.71 -19.47 -4.80
N LEU A 196 -4.01 -19.09 -3.73
CA LEU A 196 -3.99 -19.85 -2.48
C LEU A 196 -5.17 -19.53 -1.56
N VAL A 197 -5.81 -18.38 -1.73
CA VAL A 197 -6.86 -17.87 -0.85
C VAL A 197 -8.05 -17.32 -1.62
N SER A 198 -9.21 -17.31 -0.97
CA SER A 198 -10.44 -16.71 -1.49
C SER A 198 -10.65 -15.26 -1.08
N VAL A 199 -9.94 -14.81 -0.04
CA VAL A 199 -9.98 -13.40 0.41
C VAL A 199 -9.37 -12.49 -0.67
N PRO A 200 -9.87 -11.26 -0.85
CA PRO A 200 -9.30 -10.29 -1.77
C PRO A 200 -7.78 -10.13 -1.61
N VAL A 201 -7.07 -10.13 -2.75
CA VAL A 201 -5.63 -9.87 -2.80
C VAL A 201 -5.35 -8.57 -3.54
N VAL A 202 -4.53 -7.71 -2.93
CA VAL A 202 -4.04 -6.45 -3.48
C VAL A 202 -2.56 -6.60 -3.80
N ALA A 203 -2.19 -6.40 -5.06
CA ALA A 203 -0.79 -6.37 -5.48
C ALA A 203 -0.12 -5.04 -5.13
N HIS A 204 1.13 -5.08 -4.68
CA HIS A 204 1.94 -3.90 -4.40
C HIS A 204 3.42 -4.12 -4.74
N GLY A 205 4.10 -3.05 -5.17
CA GLY A 205 5.53 -3.03 -5.48
C GLY A 205 5.86 -3.40 -6.93
N GLY A 206 6.39 -2.44 -7.70
CA GLY A 206 6.96 -2.71 -9.03
C GLY A 206 6.48 -1.83 -10.18
N ALA A 207 5.30 -1.22 -10.09
CA ALA A 207 4.73 -0.43 -11.19
C ALA A 207 5.66 0.69 -11.68
N GLY A 208 6.11 0.60 -12.92
CA GLY A 208 6.84 1.65 -13.63
C GLY A 208 6.02 2.30 -14.74
N SER A 209 4.99 1.61 -15.23
CA SER A 209 4.17 2.03 -16.38
C SER A 209 2.75 1.47 -16.32
N VAL A 210 1.89 1.96 -17.20
CA VAL A 210 0.53 1.42 -17.39
C VAL A 210 0.58 -0.05 -17.82
N ASP A 211 1.55 -0.42 -18.66
CA ASP A 211 1.70 -1.80 -19.14
C ASP A 211 1.94 -2.77 -17.98
N ASP A 212 2.70 -2.37 -16.95
CA ASP A 212 2.91 -3.20 -15.75
C ASP A 212 1.61 -3.47 -15.00
N ILE A 213 0.73 -2.47 -14.93
CA ILE A 213 -0.59 -2.57 -14.28
C ILE A 213 -1.51 -3.47 -15.10
N ILE A 214 -1.57 -3.27 -16.42
CA ILE A 214 -2.35 -4.13 -17.32
C ILE A 214 -1.88 -5.58 -17.21
N ARG A 215 -0.56 -5.78 -17.18
CA ARG A 215 0.07 -7.10 -17.09
C ARG A 215 -0.34 -7.82 -15.82
N VAL A 216 -0.20 -7.19 -14.64
CA VAL A 216 -0.57 -7.85 -13.38
C VAL A 216 -2.07 -8.17 -13.30
N ILE A 217 -2.95 -7.34 -13.88
CA ILE A 217 -4.40 -7.63 -13.94
C ILE A 217 -4.70 -8.84 -14.82
N ARG A 218 -4.01 -8.96 -15.96
CA ARG A 218 -4.24 -10.02 -16.94
C ARG A 218 -3.64 -11.36 -16.52
N GLU A 219 -2.46 -11.33 -15.93
CA GLU A 219 -1.71 -12.54 -15.60
C GLU A 219 -2.01 -13.08 -14.19
N THR A 220 -2.85 -12.41 -13.39
CA THR A 220 -3.15 -12.81 -12.01
C THR A 220 -4.63 -12.70 -11.61
N LYS A 221 -4.94 -13.14 -10.38
CA LYS A 221 -6.29 -13.09 -9.81
C LYS A 221 -6.54 -11.95 -8.83
N VAL A 222 -5.69 -10.92 -8.82
CA VAL A 222 -5.82 -9.81 -7.88
C VAL A 222 -7.15 -9.05 -7.99
N ASN A 223 -7.57 -8.52 -6.85
CA ASN A 223 -8.80 -7.72 -6.68
C ASN A 223 -8.49 -6.23 -6.58
N GLY A 224 -7.24 -5.88 -6.29
CA GLY A 224 -6.77 -4.50 -6.25
C GLY A 224 -5.29 -4.37 -6.55
N ILE A 225 -4.87 -3.14 -6.82
CA ILE A 225 -3.48 -2.80 -7.08
C ILE A 225 -3.18 -1.52 -6.31
N ALA A 226 -2.28 -1.62 -5.34
CA ALA A 226 -1.75 -0.49 -4.63
C ALA A 226 -0.60 0.13 -5.44
N VAL A 227 -0.65 1.43 -5.67
CA VAL A 227 0.29 2.15 -6.53
C VAL A 227 0.70 3.46 -5.87
N ALA A 228 2.00 3.74 -5.88
CA ALA A 228 2.59 4.95 -5.30
C ALA A 228 3.34 5.76 -6.37
N SER A 229 4.49 5.26 -6.83
CA SER A 229 5.48 6.02 -7.60
C SER A 229 4.95 6.75 -8.84
N ILE A 230 4.22 6.07 -9.73
CA ILE A 230 3.77 6.66 -11.01
C ILE A 230 2.80 7.83 -10.79
N PHE A 231 2.01 7.81 -9.71
CA PHE A 231 1.08 8.87 -9.37
C PHE A 231 1.79 10.01 -8.63
N HIS A 232 2.61 9.68 -7.62
CA HIS A 232 3.27 10.71 -6.83
C HIS A 232 4.23 11.55 -7.67
N TYR A 233 5.01 10.92 -8.56
CA TYR A 233 5.92 11.67 -9.41
C TYR A 233 5.18 12.52 -10.45
N TYR A 234 4.00 12.08 -10.91
CA TYR A 234 3.18 12.91 -11.80
C TYR A 234 2.69 14.18 -11.09
N LEU A 235 2.15 14.03 -9.87
CA LEU A 235 1.68 15.16 -9.09
C LEU A 235 2.82 16.09 -8.66
N LEU A 236 3.99 15.55 -8.35
CA LEU A 236 5.19 16.33 -8.04
C LEU A 236 5.61 17.26 -9.17
N ASP A 237 5.52 16.80 -10.41
CA ASP A 237 5.86 17.62 -11.58
C ASP A 237 4.81 18.70 -11.88
N LYS A 238 3.57 18.52 -11.39
CA LYS A 238 2.44 19.44 -11.65
C LYS A 238 2.24 20.47 -10.55
N ILE A 239 2.39 20.06 -9.29
CA ILE A 239 2.17 20.94 -8.14
C ILE A 239 3.51 21.61 -7.83
N ASN A 240 3.74 22.79 -8.42
CA ASN A 240 4.96 23.59 -8.24
C ASN A 240 5.16 24.15 -6.81
N THR A 241 4.26 23.84 -5.87
CA THR A 241 4.26 24.40 -4.51
C THR A 241 3.90 23.32 -3.50
N PHE A 242 4.90 22.78 -2.82
CA PHE A 242 4.68 21.98 -1.61
C PHE A 242 5.20 22.76 -0.41
N GLY A 243 4.27 23.17 0.46
CA GLY A 243 4.60 23.52 1.83
C GLY A 243 5.05 22.26 2.56
N THR A 244 6.29 21.83 2.36
CA THR A 244 6.85 20.77 3.21
C THR A 244 7.06 21.34 4.60
N SER A 245 6.75 20.54 5.63
CA SER A 245 7.38 20.79 6.92
C SER A 245 8.88 20.58 6.68
N LYS A 246 9.64 21.68 6.65
CA LYS A 246 11.09 21.66 6.34
C LYS A 246 11.91 20.92 7.39
N ASP A 247 11.29 20.53 8.50
CA ASP A 247 11.97 20.11 9.70
C ASP A 247 12.22 18.58 9.78
N GLU A 248 11.60 17.76 8.92
CA GLU A 248 11.77 16.30 8.98
C GLU A 248 11.93 15.60 7.62
N GLY A 249 13.08 14.95 7.40
CA GLY A 249 13.34 14.03 6.28
C GLY A 249 14.20 14.60 5.15
N ASN A 250 14.57 13.74 4.20
CA ASN A 250 15.43 14.13 3.08
C ASN A 250 14.62 14.85 1.98
N THR A 251 14.69 16.18 1.97
CA THR A 251 14.04 17.06 0.99
C THR A 251 14.91 17.40 -0.21
N ARG A 252 16.17 16.95 -0.25
CA ARG A 252 17.14 17.23 -1.33
C ARG A 252 16.60 16.80 -2.70
N PHE A 253 15.80 15.74 -2.73
CA PHE A 253 15.12 15.27 -3.94
C PHE A 253 14.23 16.35 -4.58
N LEU A 254 13.51 17.13 -3.78
CA LEU A 254 12.63 18.20 -4.26
C LEU A 254 13.43 19.35 -4.90
N SER A 255 14.60 19.66 -4.34
CA SER A 255 15.48 20.70 -4.88
C SER A 255 16.22 20.28 -6.16
N GLU A 256 16.51 19.00 -6.33
CA GLU A 256 17.34 18.50 -7.45
C GLU A 256 16.54 18.06 -8.69
N LYS A 257 15.20 18.04 -8.62
CA LYS A 257 14.30 17.62 -9.73
C LYS A 257 14.74 16.31 -10.41
N ARG A 258 15.30 15.36 -9.65
CA ARG A 258 15.79 14.10 -10.22
C ARG A 258 14.64 13.26 -10.72
N THR A 259 14.68 12.85 -11.98
CA THR A 259 13.73 11.92 -12.58
C THR A 259 14.18 10.47 -12.44
N PHE A 260 13.24 9.56 -12.15
CA PHE A 260 13.48 8.13 -12.19
C PHE A 260 13.23 7.60 -13.60
N SER A 261 14.30 7.27 -14.33
CA SER A 261 14.22 6.92 -15.77
C SER A 261 13.32 5.73 -16.11
N LYS A 262 13.11 4.80 -15.16
CA LYS A 262 12.26 3.62 -15.35
C LYS A 262 10.79 3.86 -15.04
N ILE A 263 10.45 4.99 -14.41
CA ILE A 263 9.09 5.28 -13.97
C ILE A 263 8.50 6.31 -14.92
N LYS A 264 7.43 5.94 -15.61
CA LYS A 264 6.66 6.78 -16.51
C LYS A 264 5.48 7.37 -15.73
N PRO A 265 5.57 8.62 -15.24
CA PRO A 265 4.53 9.18 -14.40
C PRO A 265 3.23 9.36 -15.19
N ILE A 266 2.10 9.15 -14.51
CA ILE A 266 0.76 9.31 -15.09
C ILE A 266 -0.20 9.79 -14.01
N SER A 267 -1.20 10.59 -14.39
CA SER A 267 -2.28 10.96 -13.47
C SER A 267 -3.15 9.76 -13.15
N PHE A 268 -3.84 9.79 -12.00
CA PHE A 268 -4.79 8.76 -11.64
C PHE A 268 -5.93 8.65 -12.67
N ALA A 269 -6.50 9.78 -13.09
CA ALA A 269 -7.56 9.83 -14.10
C ALA A 269 -7.13 9.26 -15.46
N SER A 270 -5.94 9.63 -15.94
CA SER A 270 -5.41 9.12 -17.21
C SER A 270 -5.14 7.60 -17.16
N LEU A 271 -4.73 7.08 -16.00
CA LEU A 271 -4.61 5.63 -15.84
C LEU A 271 -5.97 4.93 -15.93
N LEU A 272 -7.01 5.46 -15.28
CA LEU A 272 -8.37 4.90 -15.38
C LEU A 272 -8.84 4.84 -16.84
N GLU A 273 -8.61 5.91 -17.60
CA GLU A 273 -8.94 5.95 -19.03
C GLU A 273 -8.18 4.90 -19.84
N GLU A 274 -6.87 4.75 -19.59
CA GLU A 274 -6.04 3.80 -20.33
C GLU A 274 -6.41 2.34 -20.01
N LEU A 275 -6.73 2.04 -18.76
CA LEU A 275 -7.26 0.74 -18.35
C LEU A 275 -8.60 0.44 -19.01
N LYS A 276 -9.49 1.44 -19.11
CA LYS A 276 -10.78 1.31 -19.81
C LYS A 276 -10.58 0.95 -21.29
N LYS A 277 -9.63 1.59 -21.99
CA LYS A 277 -9.28 1.24 -23.39
C LYS A 277 -8.81 -0.22 -23.52
N HIS A 278 -8.21 -0.77 -22.47
CA HIS A 278 -7.74 -2.15 -22.41
C HIS A 278 -8.77 -3.14 -21.86
N ASN A 279 -10.05 -2.76 -21.81
CA ASN A 279 -11.17 -3.55 -21.28
C ASN A 279 -11.03 -3.95 -19.82
N VAL A 280 -10.24 -3.21 -19.04
CA VAL A 280 -10.18 -3.33 -17.59
C VAL A 280 -11.21 -2.38 -16.99
N VAL A 281 -12.09 -2.91 -16.16
CA VAL A 281 -13.09 -2.11 -15.46
C VAL A 281 -12.60 -1.88 -14.04
N CYS A 282 -12.33 -0.63 -13.71
CA CYS A 282 -11.96 -0.22 -12.36
C CYS A 282 -13.19 0.18 -11.57
N ARG A 283 -13.15 -0.02 -10.24
CA ARG A 283 -14.07 0.68 -9.35
C ARG A 283 -13.66 2.16 -9.30
N SER A 284 -14.63 3.04 -9.41
CA SER A 284 -14.50 4.47 -9.14
C SER A 284 -15.55 4.85 -8.11
N ILE A 285 -15.34 5.99 -7.44
CA ILE A 285 -16.37 6.65 -6.64
C ILE A 285 -17.53 7.08 -7.56
#